data_AF-A0A9D8Z206-F1
#
_entry.id   AF-A0A9D8Z206-F1
#
_cell.length_a   1.000
_cell.length_b   1.000
_cell.length_c   1.000
_cell.angle_alpha   90.00
_cell.angle_beta   90.00
_cell.angle_gamma   90.00
#
_symmetry.space_group_name_H-M   'P 1'
#
loop_
_entity.id
_entity.type
_entity.pdbx_description
1 polymer ?
#
loop_
_entity_poly.entity_id
_entity_poly.type
_entity_poly.pdbx_seq_one_letter_code
_entity_poly.pdbx_strand_id
1 'polypeptide(L)' 'MWRIWLLFDPRRVLVALAVFLFTLALLIHFILLSTDKFNWLEDSTMSSTTHIETMIPTDHFG' A
#
# COMPACT_ATOMS: atom_id res chain seq x y z
N MET A 1 -37.77 16.96 -7.94
CA MET A 1 -36.72 15.91 -8.10
C MET A 1 -36.41 15.21 -6.76
N TRP A 2 -37.44 14.72 -6.06
CA TRP A 2 -37.31 14.03 -4.76
C TRP A 2 -37.67 12.54 -4.85
N ARG A 3 -38.32 12.15 -5.96
CA ARG A 3 -38.76 10.78 -6.27
C ARG A 3 -37.59 9.79 -6.44
N ILE A 4 -36.37 10.27 -6.71
CA ILE A 4 -35.18 9.43 -6.80
C ILE A 4 -34.90 8.71 -5.47
N TRP A 5 -35.25 9.33 -4.33
CA TRP A 5 -35.11 8.75 -3.00
C TRP A 5 -36.20 7.71 -2.64
N LEU A 6 -37.26 7.59 -3.45
CA LEU A 6 -38.29 6.54 -3.28
C LEU A 6 -37.88 5.22 -3.95
N LEU A 7 -36.98 5.27 -4.93
CA LEU A 7 -36.45 4.08 -5.60
C LEU A 7 -35.12 3.64 -5.01
N PHE A 8 -34.33 4.58 -4.50
CA PHE A 8 -33.03 4.32 -3.92
C PHE A 8 -33.09 4.54 -2.41
N ASP A 9 -32.98 3.45 -1.64
CA ASP A 9 -32.83 3.54 -0.19
C ASP A 9 -31.61 4.43 0.14
N PRO A 10 -31.81 5.58 0.82
CA PRO A 10 -30.78 6.61 1.00
C PRO A 10 -29.50 6.06 1.61
N ARG A 11 -29.66 5.10 2.53
CA ARG A 11 -28.55 4.40 3.19
C ARG A 11 -27.71 3.60 2.21
N ARG A 12 -28.35 2.90 1.27
CA ARG A 12 -27.68 2.02 0.31
C ARG A 12 -26.84 2.80 -0.69
N VAL A 13 -27.34 3.96 -1.14
CA VAL A 13 -26.59 4.84 -2.07
C VAL A 13 -25.35 5.42 -1.39
N LEU A 14 -25.47 5.92 -0.16
CA LEU A 14 -24.33 6.45 0.59
C LEU A 14 -23.27 5.37 0.85
N VAL A 15 -23.70 4.16 1.21
CA VAL A 15 -22.79 3.02 1.41
C VAL A 15 -22.16 2.59 0.09
N ALA A 16 -22.92 2.49 -1.01
CA ALA A 16 -22.39 2.12 -2.32
C ALA A 16 -21.34 3.12 -2.80
N LEU A 17 -21.59 4.42 -2.61
CA LEU A 17 -20.63 5.47 -2.98
C LEU A 17 -19.38 5.40 -2.09
N ALA A 18 -19.53 5.27 -0.77
CA ALA A 18 -18.40 5.12 0.14
C ALA A 18 -17.54 3.88 -0.19
N VAL A 19 -18.17 2.72 -0.39
CA VAL A 19 -17.47 1.48 -0.75
C VAL A 19 -16.81 1.58 -2.11
N PHE A 20 -17.47 2.20 -3.10
CA PHE A 20 -16.88 2.39 -4.43
C PHE A 20 -15.61 3.24 -4.37
N LEU A 21 -15.68 4.42 -3.74
CA LEU A 21 -14.50 5.29 -3.61
C LEU A 21 -13.41 4.63 -2.74
N PHE A 22 -13.78 3.94 -1.66
CA PHE A 22 -12.83 3.26 -0.79
C PHE A 22 -12.11 2.12 -1.51
N THR A 23 -12.85 1.30 -2.26
CA THR A 23 -12.27 0.21 -3.07
C THR A 23 -11.32 0.77 -4.12
N LEU A 24 -11.72 1.86 -4.81
CA LEU A 24 -10.87 2.52 -5.79
C LEU A 24 -9.57 3.05 -5.15
N ALA A 25 -9.65 3.64 -3.96
CA ALA A 25 -8.49 4.12 -3.23
C ALA A 25 -7.54 2.96 -2.87
N LEU A 26 -8.06 1.87 -2.30
CA LEU A 26 -7.24 0.70 -1.98
C LEU A 26 -6.58 0.10 -3.23
N LEU A 27 -7.31 -0.01 -4.33
CA LEU A 27 -6.80 -0.58 -5.58
C LEU A 27 -5.60 0.22 -6.11
N ILE A 28 -5.66 1.55 -6.08
CA ILE A 28 -4.55 2.43 -6.48
C ILE A 28 -3.35 2.28 -5.52
N HIS A 29 -3.58 2.25 -4.21
CA HIS A 29 -2.52 2.10 -3.22
C HIS A 29 -1.82 0.74 -3.35
N PHE A 30 -2.58 -0.34 -3.53
CA PHE A 30 -2.05 -1.68 -3.73
C PHE A 30 -1.20 -1.78 -5.01
N ILE A 31 -1.55 -1.06 -6.08
CA ILE A 31 -0.73 -1.02 -7.29
C ILE A 31 0.60 -0.29 -7.03
N LEU A 32 0.57 0.84 -6.33
CA LEU A 32 1.79 1.57 -5.95
C LEU A 32 2.70 0.72 -5.06
N LEU A 33 2.13 0.05 -4.06
CA LEU A 33 2.80 -0.93 -3.19
C LEU A 33 3.12 -2.28 -3.85
N SER A 34 2.68 -2.54 -5.08
CA SER A 34 3.09 -3.76 -5.80
C SER A 34 4.26 -3.47 -6.73
N THR A 35 4.52 -2.20 -7.05
CA THR A 35 5.50 -1.81 -8.06
C THR A 35 6.85 -1.55 -7.37
N ASP A 36 7.90 -2.28 -7.75
CA ASP A 36 9.28 -2.19 -7.22
C ASP A 36 9.78 -0.75 -6.97
N LYS A 37 9.38 0.21 -7.82
CA LYS A 37 9.79 1.62 -7.73
C LYS A 37 9.02 2.51 -6.77
N PHE A 38 7.79 2.16 -6.39
CA PHE A 38 6.93 2.96 -5.51
C PHE A 38 6.62 2.24 -4.20
N ASN A 39 7.31 1.12 -3.99
CA ASN A 39 7.22 0.25 -2.83
C ASN A 39 7.94 0.87 -1.64
N TRP A 40 7.32 1.87 -1.01
CA TRP A 40 7.92 2.58 0.12
C TRP A 40 8.19 1.70 1.34
N LEU A 41 7.60 0.50 1.40
CA LEU A 41 7.89 -0.49 2.44
C LEU A 41 9.20 -1.25 2.18
N GLU A 42 9.55 -1.48 0.91
CA GLU A 42 10.75 -2.23 0.48
C GLU A 42 11.97 -1.32 0.26
N ASP A 43 11.76 -0.03 -0.08
CA ASP A 43 12.82 0.97 -0.30
C ASP A 43 13.68 1.23 0.96
N SER A 44 13.25 0.76 2.14
CA SER A 44 14.08 0.79 3.35
C SER A 44 15.15 -0.32 3.40
N THR A 45 15.11 -1.31 2.49
CA THR A 45 15.99 -2.49 2.53
C THR A 45 17.03 -2.57 1.42
N MET A 46 17.00 -1.70 0.40
CA MET A 46 18.01 -1.71 -0.69
C MET A 46 19.21 -0.78 -0.50
N SER A 47 19.58 -0.40 0.74
CA SER A 47 20.90 0.23 0.93
C SER A 47 21.67 -0.11 2.22
N SER A 48 21.16 -0.87 3.21
CA SER A 48 21.96 -1.00 4.45
C SER A 48 21.95 -2.30 5.27
N THR A 49 21.13 -3.33 5.05
CA THR A 49 21.05 -4.36 6.13
C THR A 49 21.28 -5.83 5.75
N THR A 50 21.27 -6.24 4.48
CA THR A 50 21.54 -7.66 4.15
C THR A 50 23.05 -8.01 4.03
N HIS A 51 23.96 -7.11 4.43
CA HIS A 51 25.40 -7.41 4.43
C HIS A 51 26.11 -6.99 5.73
N ILE A 52 25.48 -7.18 6.89
CA ILE A 52 26.14 -7.04 8.21
C ILE A 52 26.27 -8.41 8.91
N GLU A 53 26.30 -9.52 8.15
CA GLU A 53 26.67 -10.86 8.68
C GLU A 53 27.88 -11.48 7.97
N THR A 54 28.75 -10.64 7.40
CA THR A 54 30.17 -11.01 7.23
C THR A 54 31.00 -10.02 8.04
N MET A 55 30.65 -9.92 9.32
CA MET A 55 31.52 -9.39 10.36
C MET A 55 32.50 -10.49 10.77
N ILE A 56 33.62 -10.66 10.06
CA ILE A 56 34.84 -11.18 10.71
C ILE A 56 36.05 -10.42 10.14
N PRO A 57 36.51 -9.35 10.81
CA PRO A 57 37.90 -8.93 10.69
C PRO A 57 38.75 -10.07 11.30
N THR A 58 39.34 -10.92 10.46
CA THR A 58 40.46 -11.74 10.89
C THR A 58 41.73 -10.93 10.67
N ASP A 59 42.13 -10.26 11.73
CA ASP A 59 43.46 -9.71 11.99
C ASP A 59 44.54 -10.77 11.66
N HIS A 60 44.96 -10.82 10.40
CA HIS A 60 46.11 -11.61 9.95
C HIS A 60 47.33 -10.70 9.78
N PHE A 61 47.80 -10.13 10.89
CA PHE A 61 49.18 -9.67 11.03
C PHE A 61 50.01 -10.83 11.59
N GLY A 62 50.94 -11.33 10.78
CA GLY A 62 51.87 -12.42 11.10
C GLY A 62 52.63 -12.84 9.85
#